data_AF-A0A090QX49-F1
#
_entry.id   AF-A0A090QX49-F1
#
_cell.length_a   1.000
_cell.length_b   1.000
_cell.length_c   1.000
_cell.angle_alpha   90.00
_cell.angle_beta   90.00
_cell.angle_gamma   90.00
#
_symmetry.space_group_name_H-M   'P 1'
#
loop_
_entity.id
_entity.type
_entity.pdbx_description
1 polymer ?
#
loop_
_entity_poly.entity_id
_entity_poly.type
_entity_poly.pdbx_seq_one_letter_code
_entity_poly.pdbx_strand_id
1 'polypeptide(L)'
;MQTCPLCHHHGADTFHQDKRRQYFRCGECALIFADPAARLSPEEEKAHYDLHENNPEDQGYRGFLNRLAAPLLERVGAPALHGLDFGCGPGRPYR
;
A
#
# COMPACT_ATOMS: atom_id res chain seq x y z
N MET A 1 3.65 -21.92 -12.46
CA MET A 1 3.48 -21.49 -11.06
C MET A 1 4.33 -20.26 -10.85
N GLN A 2 3.80 -19.22 -10.20
CA GLN A 2 4.52 -17.98 -9.95
C GLN A 2 5.35 -18.09 -8.66
N THR A 3 6.43 -17.30 -8.59
CA THR A 3 7.23 -17.15 -7.36
C THR A 3 6.56 -16.15 -6.44
N CYS A 4 6.35 -16.52 -5.18
CA CYS A 4 5.77 -15.59 -4.20
C CYS A 4 6.73 -14.42 -3.91
N PRO A 5 6.28 -13.16 -3.97
CA PRO A 5 7.15 -12.01 -3.69
C PRO A 5 7.49 -11.85 -2.20
N LEU A 6 6.77 -12.54 -1.30
CA LEU A 6 6.96 -12.43 0.15
C LEU A 6 7.85 -13.55 0.72
N CYS A 7 7.50 -14.81 0.46
CA CYS A 7 8.23 -15.95 1.01
C CYS A 7 9.16 -16.62 -0.01
N HIS A 8 9.17 -16.16 -1.26
CA HIS A 8 9.99 -16.68 -2.36
C HIS A 8 9.75 -18.15 -2.74
N HIS A 9 8.72 -18.78 -2.18
CA HIS A 9 8.32 -20.12 -2.57
C HIS A 9 7.84 -20.16 -4.03
N HIS A 10 8.34 -21.16 -4.78
CA HIS A 10 7.92 -21.46 -6.14
C HIS A 10 6.73 -22.41 -6.12
N GLY A 11 5.53 -21.84 -6.02
CA GLY A 11 4.31 -22.65 -5.86
C GLY A 11 3.07 -21.80 -5.69
N ALA A 12 3.00 -20.65 -6.36
CA ALA A 12 1.78 -19.87 -6.42
C ALA A 12 0.95 -20.26 -7.64
N ASP A 13 -0.27 -20.71 -7.38
CA ASP A 13 -1.24 -21.14 -8.39
C ASP A 13 -2.21 -20.02 -8.72
N THR A 14 -2.83 -20.09 -9.90
CA THR A 14 -3.88 -19.16 -10.31
C THR A 14 -5.02 -19.18 -9.30
N PHE A 15 -5.41 -18.00 -8.83
CA PHE A 15 -6.44 -17.82 -7.82
C PHE A 15 -7.68 -17.13 -8.39
N HIS A 16 -7.48 -16.03 -9.12
CA HIS A 16 -8.58 -15.23 -9.68
C HIS A 16 -8.09 -14.41 -10.88
N GLN A 17 -9.01 -13.92 -11.69
CA GLN A 17 -8.72 -12.94 -12.74
C GLN A 17 -9.83 -11.90 -12.76
N ASP A 18 -9.45 -10.62 -12.63
CA ASP A 18 -10.37 -9.52 -12.85
C ASP A 18 -10.30 -9.03 -14.31
N LYS A 19 -10.93 -7.90 -14.62
CA LYS A 19 -10.95 -7.33 -15.98
C LYS A 19 -9.57 -6.89 -16.50
N ARG A 20 -8.58 -6.73 -15.63
CA ARG A 20 -7.28 -6.11 -15.89
C ARG A 20 -6.11 -7.06 -15.66
N ARG A 21 -6.17 -7.93 -14.65
CA ARG A 21 -5.02 -8.71 -14.18
C ARG A 21 -5.39 -10.05 -13.55
N GLN A 22 -4.45 -10.99 -13.66
CA GLN A 22 -4.50 -12.29 -13.01
C GLN A 22 -3.92 -12.20 -11.60
N TYR A 23 -4.45 -13.00 -10.69
CA TYR A 23 -4.02 -13.13 -9.31
C TYR A 23 -3.60 -14.57 -9.04
N PHE A 24 -2.56 -14.71 -8.21
CA PHE A 24 -2.01 -15.98 -7.77
C PHE A 24 -2.09 -16.08 -6.25
N ARG A 25 -2.24 -17.29 -5.73
CA ARG A 25 -2.19 -17.58 -4.29
C ARG A 25 -1.02 -18.51 -4.01
N CYS A 26 -0.14 -18.11 -3.10
CA CYS A 26 0.96 -18.95 -2.66
C CYS A 26 0.45 -20.13 -1.83
N GLY A 27 0.90 -21.35 -2.16
CA GLY A 27 0.62 -22.55 -1.36
C GLY A 27 1.26 -22.57 0.03
N GLU A 28 2.35 -21.81 0.23
CA GLU A 28 3.13 -21.81 1.47
C GLU A 28 2.63 -20.74 2.48
N CYS A 29 2.65 -19.46 2.08
CA CYS A 29 2.28 -18.35 3.00
C CYS A 29 0.86 -17.81 2.78
N ALA A 30 0.09 -18.42 1.88
CA ALA A 30 -1.26 -18.00 1.50
C ALA A 30 -1.40 -16.56 0.92
N LEU A 31 -0.30 -15.84 0.65
CA LEU A 31 -0.35 -14.53 0.03
C LEU A 31 -1.06 -14.59 -1.33
N ILE A 32 -2.03 -13.69 -1.52
CA ILE A 32 -2.65 -13.42 -2.82
C ILE A 32 -1.95 -12.21 -3.42
N PHE A 33 -1.44 -12.33 -4.64
CA PHE A 33 -0.73 -11.25 -5.33
C PHE A 33 -1.07 -11.24 -6.82
N ALA A 34 -1.05 -10.06 -7.44
CA ALA A 34 -1.27 -9.90 -8.87
C ALA A 34 -0.04 -10.36 -9.68
N ASP A 35 -0.27 -10.72 -10.95
CA ASP A 35 0.80 -11.00 -11.90
C ASP A 35 1.81 -9.84 -11.96
N PRO A 36 3.11 -10.10 -11.71
CA PRO A 36 4.15 -9.08 -11.87
C PRO A 36 4.18 -8.44 -13.26
N ALA A 37 3.76 -9.16 -14.31
CA ALA A 37 3.69 -8.62 -15.67
C ALA A 37 2.58 -7.57 -15.85
N ALA A 38 1.62 -7.49 -14.92
CA ALA A 38 0.54 -6.50 -14.93
C ALA A 38 0.86 -5.25 -14.09
N ARG A 39 2.10 -5.09 -13.64
CA ARG A 39 2.56 -3.87 -12.96
C ARG A 39 2.61 -2.72 -13.96
N LEU A 40 2.24 -1.54 -13.49
CA LEU A 40 2.37 -0.30 -14.24
C LEU A 40 3.85 0.04 -14.43
N SER A 41 4.17 0.76 -15.50
CA SER A 41 5.49 1.38 -15.61
C SER A 41 5.67 2.42 -14.49
N PRO A 42 6.92 2.79 -14.11
CA PRO A 42 7.14 3.85 -13.13
C PRO A 42 6.43 5.16 -13.48
N GLU A 43 6.35 5.51 -14.77
CA GLU A 43 5.67 6.71 -15.26
C GLU A 43 4.15 6.61 -15.07
N GLU A 44 3.57 5.43 -15.34
CA GLU A 44 2.14 5.16 -15.13
C GLU A 44 1.78 5.10 -13.64
N GLU A 45 2.65 4.51 -12.80
CA GLU A 45 2.51 4.53 -11.35
C GLU A 45 2.48 5.96 -10.82
N LYS A 46 3.42 6.80 -11.28
CA LYS A 46 3.46 8.21 -10.91
C LYS A 46 2.21 8.96 -11.40
N ALA A 47 1.82 8.77 -12.65
CA ALA A 47 0.63 9.43 -13.20
C ALA A 47 -0.63 9.06 -12.42
N HIS A 48 -0.75 7.81 -11.97
CA HIS A 48 -1.83 7.38 -11.08
C HIS A 48 -1.70 8.00 -9.68
N TYR A 49 -0.49 8.06 -9.12
CA TYR A 49 -0.23 8.68 -7.83
C TYR A 49 -0.59 10.17 -7.81
N ASP A 50 -0.29 10.91 -8.88
CA ASP A 50 -0.58 12.33 -9.03
C ASP A 50 -2.09 12.64 -9.01
N LEU A 51 -2.97 11.63 -9.12
CA LEU A 51 -4.43 11.77 -8.98
C LEU A 51 -4.89 11.83 -7.50
N HIS A 52 -4.01 11.64 -6.53
CA HIS A 52 -4.39 11.69 -5.12
C HIS A 52 -4.70 13.13 -4.68
N GLU A 53 -5.89 13.34 -4.12
CA GLU A 53 -6.29 14.59 -3.50
C GLU A 53 -6.40 14.42 -1.98
N ASN A 54 -5.36 14.83 -1.27
CA ASN A 54 -5.37 14.86 0.19
C ASN A 54 -5.83 16.24 0.66
N ASN A 55 -7.07 16.34 1.15
CA ASN A 55 -7.54 17.55 1.82
C ASN A 55 -7.35 17.42 3.35
N PRO A 56 -6.31 18.03 3.94
CA PRO A 56 -6.07 17.97 5.39
C PRO A 56 -7.11 18.70 6.26
N GLU A 57 -7.95 19.54 5.65
CA GLU A 57 -9.08 20.19 6.33
C GLU A 57 -10.34 19.30 6.29
N ASP A 58 -10.35 18.23 5.50
CA ASP A 58 -11.45 17.28 5.46
C ASP A 58 -11.51 16.47 6.77
N GLN A 59 -12.63 16.62 7.49
CA GLN A 59 -12.81 15.97 8.78
C GLN A 59 -12.91 14.45 8.68
N GLY A 60 -13.48 13.93 7.57
CA GLY A 60 -13.56 12.50 7.31
C GLY A 60 -12.18 11.90 7.05
N TYR A 61 -11.34 12.60 6.28
CA TYR A 61 -9.95 12.22 6.01
C TYR A 61 -9.12 12.19 7.30
N ARG A 62 -9.18 13.25 8.12
CA ARG A 62 -8.52 13.29 9.43
C ARG A 62 -9.04 12.19 10.35
N GLY A 63 -10.35 11.96 10.37
CA GLY A 63 -10.98 10.90 11.15
C GLY A 63 -10.49 9.52 10.74
N PHE A 64 -10.37 9.26 9.44
CA PHE A 64 -9.82 8.02 8.89
C PHE A 64 -8.36 7.79 9.32
N LEU A 65 -7.49 8.80 9.14
CA LEU A 65 -6.08 8.70 9.54
C LEU A 65 -5.91 8.47 11.05
N ASN A 66 -6.75 9.12 11.86
CA ASN A 66 -6.71 8.99 13.32
C ASN A 66 -7.03 7.58 13.83
N ARG A 67 -7.70 6.73 13.04
CA ARG A 67 -7.92 5.31 13.39
C ARG A 67 -6.61 4.54 13.56
N LEU A 68 -5.53 4.97 12.90
CA LEU A 68 -4.18 4.44 13.07
C LEU A 68 -3.33 5.33 13.97
N ALA A 69 -3.33 6.65 13.72
CA ALA A 69 -2.38 7.56 14.36
C ALA A 69 -2.55 7.64 15.88
N ALA A 70 -3.78 7.78 16.40
CA ALA A 70 -4.02 7.87 17.84
C ALA A 70 -3.53 6.62 18.61
N PRO A 71 -3.96 5.39 18.27
CA PRO A 71 -3.50 4.20 18.99
C PRO A 71 -2.00 3.88 18.79
N LEU A 72 -1.40 4.35 17.69
CA LEU A 72 0.04 4.25 17.48
C LEU A 72 0.80 5.18 18.43
N LEU A 73 0.39 6.45 18.54
CA LEU A 73 1.03 7.43 19.42
C LEU A 73 0.96 7.01 20.89
N GLU A 74 -0.14 6.40 21.32
CA GLU A 74 -0.26 5.82 22.67
C GLU A 74 0.75 4.71 22.93
N ARG A 75 1.07 3.88 21.92
CA ARG A 75 2.02 2.77 22.03
C ARG A 75 3.47 3.21 21.94
N VAL A 76 3.76 4.21 21.11
CA VAL A 76 5.09 4.80 21.00
C VAL A 76 5.45 5.53 22.30
N GLY A 77 4.49 6.26 22.87
CA GLY A 77 4.68 6.96 24.13
C GLY A 77 5.72 8.08 24.04
N ALA A 78 6.32 8.40 25.19
CA ALA A 78 7.37 9.40 25.30
C ALA A 78 8.76 8.74 25.39
N PRO A 79 9.82 9.41 24.88
CA PRO A 79 9.81 10.71 24.20
C PRO A 79 9.29 10.61 22.75
N ALA A 80 8.96 11.76 22.16
CA ALA A 80 8.57 11.83 20.76
C ALA A 80 9.68 11.27 19.86
N LEU A 81 9.29 10.46 18.87
CA LEU A 81 10.19 9.84 17.90
C LEU A 81 10.00 10.43 16.51
N HIS A 82 11.00 10.25 15.65
CA HIS A 82 10.91 10.61 14.24
C HIS A 82 10.38 9.41 13.45
N GLY A 83 9.39 9.66 12.59
CA GLY A 83 8.78 8.64 11.73
C GLY A 83 8.86 9.02 10.26
N LEU A 84 8.93 7.99 9.41
CA LEU A 84 8.82 8.10 7.95
C LEU A 84 7.50 7.47 7.52
N ASP A 85 6.71 8.20 6.74
CA ASP A 85 5.43 7.73 6.20
C ASP A 85 5.55 7.49 4.70
N PHE A 86 5.46 6.21 4.29
CA PHE A 86 5.52 5.82 2.88
C PHE A 86 4.13 5.92 2.26
N GLY A 87 4.01 6.67 1.17
CA GLY A 87 2.73 6.82 0.47
C GLY A 87 1.80 7.83 1.14
N CYS A 88 2.34 8.86 1.79
CA CYS A 88 1.58 9.94 2.45
C CYS A 88 0.78 10.85 1.50
N GLY A 89 0.70 10.49 0.20
CA GLY A 89 0.13 11.27 -0.88
C GLY A 89 0.96 12.52 -1.21
N PRO A 90 0.43 13.46 -1.99
CA PRO A 90 1.06 14.76 -2.16
C PRO A 90 1.03 15.49 -0.82
N GLY A 91 2.13 15.39 -0.06
CA GLY A 91 2.36 16.26 1.09
C GLY A 91 2.30 17.71 0.62
N ARG A 92 1.64 18.59 1.40
CA ARG A 92 1.74 20.05 1.16
C ARG A 92 3.21 20.39 0.88
N PRO A 93 3.54 21.22 -0.13
CA PRO A 93 4.88 21.76 -0.21
C PRO A 93 5.11 22.53 1.09
N TYR A 94 6.07 22.06 1.89
CA TYR A 94 6.55 22.79 3.07
C TYR A 94 6.80 24.24 2.63
N ARG A 95 6.03 25.18 3.19
CA ARG A 95 6.36 26.60 3.23
C ARG A 95 6.84 26.92 4.62
#